data_AF-A0A7J5VFF1-F1
#
_entry.id   AF-A0A7J5VFF1-F1
#
_cell.length_a   1.000
_cell.length_b   1.000
_cell.length_c   1.000
_cell.angle_alpha   90.00
_cell.angle_beta   90.00
_cell.angle_gamma   90.00
#
_symmetry.space_group_name_H-M   'P 1'
#
loop_
_entity.id
_entity.type
_entity.pdbx_description
1 polymer ?
#
loop_
_entity_poly.entity_id
_entity_poly.type
_entity_poly.pdbx_seq_one_letter_code
_entity_poly.pdbx_strand_id
1 'polypeptide(L)'
;MNPKGGEGRAAFMTEKLKAMFEAMTRRDPEDFVFTRKIGKDLKEMSLKEMPRIFFEVVAELKFNEGITDPRQKVVAHTLRHTYASWHVTAGTDIYTLKELLGHSVIAMTERYSHLAPATLQNATRGFEQAIASAGQEKTKEQARQVVNFTK
;
A
#
# COMPACT_ATOMS: atom_id res chain seq x y z
N MET A 1 -17.47 -6.21 4.33
CA MET A 1 -16.73 -7.05 3.36
C MET A 1 -16.14 -8.21 4.15
N ASN A 2 -16.65 -9.44 4.01
CA ASN A 2 -16.14 -10.58 4.77
C ASN A 2 -14.87 -11.14 4.10
N PRO A 3 -13.69 -11.02 4.73
CA PRO A 3 -12.51 -11.72 4.23
C PRO A 3 -12.72 -13.23 4.39
N LYS A 4 -12.19 -14.01 3.46
CA LYS A 4 -12.30 -15.49 3.42
C LYS A 4 -11.85 -16.21 4.71
N GLY A 5 -11.19 -15.50 5.65
CA GLY A 5 -10.71 -16.02 6.93
C GLY A 5 -11.43 -15.48 8.17
N GLY A 6 -12.54 -14.73 8.04
CA GLY A 6 -13.33 -14.26 9.19
C GLY A 6 -12.72 -13.10 9.99
N GLU A 7 -11.42 -12.82 9.88
CA GLU A 7 -10.78 -11.69 10.55
C GLU A 7 -10.74 -10.44 9.66
N GLY A 8 -11.48 -9.41 10.05
CA GLY A 8 -11.40 -8.09 9.45
C GLY A 8 -10.02 -7.47 9.65
N ARG A 9 -9.50 -6.81 8.62
CA ARG A 9 -8.22 -6.07 8.69
C ARG A 9 -8.44 -4.60 8.45
N ALA A 10 -7.69 -3.75 9.16
CA ALA A 10 -7.65 -2.33 8.86
C ALA A 10 -6.90 -2.11 7.54
N ALA A 11 -7.46 -1.26 6.67
CA ALA A 11 -6.79 -0.78 5.47
C ALA A 11 -6.44 0.69 5.67
N PHE A 12 -5.14 1.00 5.67
CA PHE A 12 -4.68 2.38 5.73
C PHE A 12 -4.90 3.05 4.38
N MET A 13 -5.36 4.31 4.40
CA MET A 13 -5.63 5.10 3.21
C MET A 13 -4.84 6.41 3.26
N THR A 14 -4.47 6.92 2.08
CA THR A 14 -3.83 8.23 1.98
C THR A 14 -4.85 9.35 2.23
N GLU A 15 -4.39 10.54 2.58
CA GLU A 15 -5.27 11.71 2.76
C GLU A 15 -6.12 12.01 1.51
N LYS A 16 -5.57 11.79 0.31
CA LYS A 16 -6.33 11.94 -0.94
C LYS A 16 -7.48 10.95 -1.03
N LEU A 17 -7.24 9.69 -0.66
CA LEU A 17 -8.27 8.65 -0.70
C LEU A 17 -9.32 8.88 0.40
N LYS A 18 -8.89 9.33 1.58
CA LYS A 18 -9.78 9.75 2.67
C LYS A 18 -10.67 10.90 2.25
N ALA A 19 -10.10 11.98 1.72
CA ALA A 19 -10.85 13.14 1.21
C ALA A 19 -11.85 12.75 0.11
N MET A 20 -11.47 11.80 -0.77
CA MET A 20 -12.38 11.25 -1.78
C MET A 20 -13.59 10.56 -1.11
N PHE A 21 -13.38 9.72 -0.10
CA PHE A 21 -14.48 9.06 0.61
C PHE A 21 -15.33 10.02 1.44
N GLU A 22 -14.72 11.04 2.05
CA GLU A 22 -15.44 12.08 2.80
C GLU A 22 -16.34 12.94 1.90
N ALA A 23 -15.93 13.15 0.63
CA ALA A 23 -16.75 13.84 -0.36
C ALA A 23 -17.90 12.99 -0.92
N MET A 24 -17.92 11.67 -0.69
CA MET A 24 -19.02 10.82 -1.11
C MET A 24 -20.25 11.05 -0.22
N THR A 25 -21.45 10.98 -0.82
CA THR A 25 -22.70 11.05 -0.06
C THR A 25 -22.74 9.92 0.97
N ARG A 26 -22.84 10.29 2.25
CA ARG A 26 -22.93 9.35 3.35
C ARG A 26 -24.26 8.58 3.26
N ARG A 27 -24.16 7.27 3.33
CA ARG A 27 -25.28 6.33 3.30
C ARG A 27 -25.26 5.48 4.57
N ASP A 28 -26.19 4.54 4.68
CA ASP A 28 -26.26 3.67 5.84
C ASP A 28 -24.96 2.86 5.98
N PRO A 29 -24.45 2.63 7.21
CA PRO A 29 -23.19 1.90 7.43
C PRO A 29 -23.19 0.47 6.86
N GLU A 30 -24.38 -0.12 6.70
CA GLU A 30 -24.57 -1.46 6.14
C GLU A 30 -24.59 -1.47 4.60
N ASP A 31 -24.61 -0.31 3.94
CA ASP A 31 -24.61 -0.21 2.49
C ASP A 31 -23.22 -0.44 1.90
N PHE A 32 -23.21 -0.93 0.65
CA PHE A 32 -21.98 -0.99 -0.12
C PHE A 32 -21.45 0.41 -0.43
N VAL A 33 -20.13 0.60 -0.25
CA VAL A 33 -19.46 1.87 -0.56
C VAL A 33 -19.53 2.19 -2.06
N PHE A 34 -19.42 1.19 -2.93
CA PHE A 34 -19.49 1.35 -4.38
C PHE A 34 -20.79 0.75 -4.92
N THR A 35 -21.64 1.59 -5.51
CA THR A 35 -22.95 1.20 -6.03
C THR A 35 -23.19 1.78 -7.42
N ARG A 36 -23.97 1.09 -8.26
CA ARG A 36 -24.37 1.60 -9.57
C ARG A 36 -25.74 2.28 -9.45
N LYS A 37 -25.97 3.40 -10.14
CA LYS A 37 -27.29 4.05 -10.29
C LYS A 37 -28.21 3.27 -11.25
N ILE A 38 -28.39 1.97 -11.04
CA ILE A 38 -29.49 1.23 -11.66
C ILE A 38 -30.48 0.99 -10.54
N GLY A 39 -31.71 1.48 -10.66
CA GLY A 39 -32.75 1.50 -9.62
C GLY A 39 -33.27 0.13 -9.17
N LYS A 40 -32.37 -0.79 -8.83
CA LYS A 40 -32.65 -2.02 -8.10
C LYS A 40 -31.73 -2.09 -6.90
N ASP A 41 -32.32 -2.31 -5.73
CA ASP A 41 -31.62 -2.47 -4.48
C ASP A 41 -30.56 -3.58 -4.60
N LEU A 42 -29.35 -3.27 -4.14
CA LEU A 42 -28.19 -4.16 -4.20
C LEU A 42 -28.28 -5.40 -3.30
N LYS A 43 -29.42 -5.60 -2.63
CA LYS A 43 -29.70 -6.80 -1.82
C LYS A 43 -29.83 -8.08 -2.67
N GLU A 44 -30.07 -7.96 -3.97
CA GLU A 44 -30.18 -9.11 -4.90
C GLU A 44 -28.90 -9.38 -5.71
N MET A 45 -27.88 -8.52 -5.59
CA MET A 45 -26.66 -8.63 -6.39
C MET A 45 -25.63 -9.53 -5.72
N SER A 46 -25.36 -10.69 -6.32
CA SER A 46 -24.35 -11.63 -5.84
C SER A 46 -22.96 -10.99 -5.79
N LEU A 47 -22.25 -11.16 -4.67
CA LEU A 47 -20.82 -10.85 -4.49
C LEU A 47 -19.89 -11.51 -5.53
N LYS A 48 -20.41 -12.38 -6.42
CA LYS A 48 -19.69 -12.91 -7.59
C LYS A 48 -19.41 -11.85 -8.67
N GLU A 49 -20.05 -10.70 -8.59
CA GLU A 49 -19.83 -9.60 -9.53
C GLU A 49 -18.73 -8.69 -9.00
N MET A 50 -17.47 -9.02 -9.31
CA MET A 50 -16.45 -7.97 -9.44
C MET A 50 -17.09 -6.79 -10.21
N PRO A 51 -17.10 -5.56 -9.67
CA PRO A 51 -18.00 -4.54 -10.20
C PRO A 51 -17.63 -4.30 -11.65
N ARG A 52 -18.58 -4.62 -12.56
CA ARG A 52 -18.41 -4.55 -14.03
C ARG A 52 -17.79 -3.23 -14.46
N ILE A 53 -18.01 -2.16 -13.69
CA ILE A 53 -17.40 -0.84 -13.88
C ILE A 53 -15.90 -0.87 -14.11
N PHE A 54 -15.14 -1.73 -13.41
CA PHE A 54 -13.69 -1.82 -13.61
C PHE A 54 -13.39 -2.34 -15.02
N PHE A 55 -14.09 -3.40 -15.44
CA PHE A 55 -13.92 -3.97 -16.77
C PHE A 55 -14.47 -3.05 -17.87
N GLU A 56 -15.56 -2.32 -17.60
CA GLU A 56 -16.12 -1.29 -18.48
C GLU A 56 -15.09 -0.17 -18.71
N VAL A 57 -14.48 0.38 -17.65
CA VAL A 57 -13.43 1.41 -17.75
C VAL A 57 -12.18 0.88 -18.46
N VAL A 58 -11.74 -0.35 -18.16
CA VAL A 58 -10.60 -0.98 -18.85
C VAL A 58 -10.86 -1.14 -20.34
N ALA A 59 -12.10 -1.49 -20.73
CA ALA A 59 -12.50 -1.60 -22.13
C ALA A 59 -12.61 -0.23 -22.81
N GLU A 60 -13.22 0.75 -22.14
CA GLU A 60 -13.36 2.13 -22.61
C GLU A 60 -12.01 2.80 -22.86
N LEU A 61 -11.07 2.61 -21.93
CA LEU A 61 -9.69 3.10 -22.04
C LEU A 61 -8.81 2.23 -22.97
N LYS A 62 -9.37 1.17 -23.56
CA LYS A 62 -8.70 0.28 -24.52
C LYS A 62 -7.42 -0.38 -23.98
N PHE A 63 -7.29 -0.54 -22.66
CA PHE A 63 -6.07 -1.10 -22.05
C PHE A 63 -5.78 -2.56 -22.42
N ASN A 64 -6.78 -3.30 -22.90
CA ASN A 64 -6.64 -4.68 -23.36
C ASN A 64 -6.79 -4.84 -24.87
N GLU A 65 -6.86 -3.73 -25.64
CA GLU A 65 -6.97 -3.79 -27.09
C GLU A 65 -5.69 -4.41 -27.69
N GLY A 66 -5.86 -5.42 -28.54
CA GLY A 66 -4.73 -6.14 -29.15
C GLY A 66 -4.02 -7.15 -28.24
N ILE A 67 -4.41 -7.28 -26.97
CA ILE A 67 -3.79 -8.23 -26.04
C ILE A 67 -4.45 -9.62 -26.16
N THR A 68 -3.70 -10.56 -26.73
CA THR A 68 -4.14 -11.96 -26.95
C THR A 68 -3.80 -12.87 -25.78
N ASP A 69 -2.64 -12.69 -25.13
CA ASP A 69 -2.24 -13.46 -23.94
C ASP A 69 -3.02 -12.98 -22.70
N PRO A 70 -3.85 -13.83 -22.06
CA PRO A 70 -4.57 -13.47 -20.84
C PRO A 70 -3.68 -12.99 -19.69
N ARG A 71 -2.42 -13.43 -19.64
CA ARG A 71 -1.45 -13.05 -18.58
C ARG A 71 -1.04 -11.58 -18.67
N GLN A 72 -1.18 -10.97 -19.84
CA GLN A 72 -0.83 -9.58 -20.09
C GLN A 72 -2.04 -8.64 -19.97
N LYS A 73 -3.24 -9.18 -19.71
CA LYS A 73 -4.44 -8.35 -19.58
C LYS A 73 -4.42 -7.56 -18.28
N VAL A 74 -4.83 -6.29 -18.38
CA VAL A 74 -5.14 -5.45 -17.23
C VAL A 74 -6.40 -5.96 -16.57
N VAL A 75 -6.23 -6.41 -15.33
CA VAL A 75 -7.29 -6.89 -14.43
C VAL A 75 -7.13 -6.22 -13.06
N ALA A 76 -8.09 -6.38 -12.16
CA ALA A 76 -7.99 -5.77 -10.82
C ALA A 76 -6.73 -6.21 -10.05
N HIS A 77 -6.24 -7.43 -10.29
CA HIS A 77 -4.99 -7.90 -9.69
C HIS A 77 -3.75 -7.13 -10.21
N THR A 78 -3.81 -6.58 -11.43
CA THR A 78 -2.77 -5.69 -11.98
C THR A 78 -2.59 -4.46 -11.08
N LEU A 79 -3.68 -3.84 -10.62
CA LEU A 79 -3.59 -2.71 -9.68
C LEU A 79 -2.90 -3.08 -8.37
N ARG A 80 -3.16 -4.29 -7.85
CA ARG A 80 -2.48 -4.80 -6.65
C ARG A 80 -0.98 -4.97 -6.88
N HIS A 81 -0.58 -5.45 -8.06
CA HIS A 81 0.83 -5.55 -8.46
C HIS A 81 1.49 -4.16 -8.59
N THR A 82 0.80 -3.20 -9.20
CA THR A 82 1.29 -1.82 -9.33
C THR A 82 1.49 -1.19 -7.95
N TYR A 83 0.51 -1.31 -7.06
CA TYR A 83 0.61 -0.81 -5.68
C TYR A 83 1.83 -1.39 -4.95
N ALA A 84 2.04 -2.71 -5.02
CA ALA A 84 3.19 -3.36 -4.41
C ALA A 84 4.52 -2.90 -5.01
N SER A 85 4.59 -2.79 -6.34
CA SER A 85 5.79 -2.37 -7.06
C SER A 85 6.21 -0.95 -6.68
N TRP A 86 5.24 -0.03 -6.58
CA TRP A 86 5.49 1.35 -6.15
C TRP A 86 5.98 1.43 -4.71
N HIS A 87 5.41 0.65 -3.79
CA HIS A 87 5.88 0.59 -2.41
C HIS A 87 7.34 0.13 -2.32
N VAL A 88 7.71 -0.95 -3.00
CA VAL A 88 9.10 -1.44 -2.99
C VAL A 88 10.05 -0.42 -3.63
N THR A 89 9.66 0.17 -4.76
CA THR A 89 10.48 1.18 -5.44
C THR A 89 10.67 2.43 -4.59
N ALA A 90 9.67 2.80 -3.78
CA ALA A 90 9.75 3.89 -2.81
C ALA A 90 10.56 3.54 -1.55
N GLY A 91 11.09 2.31 -1.43
CA GLY A 91 11.90 1.87 -0.30
C GLY A 91 11.11 1.35 0.89
N THR A 92 9.83 0.99 0.70
CA THR A 92 9.03 0.34 1.76
C THR A 92 9.60 -1.04 2.05
N ASP A 93 9.79 -1.33 3.34
CA ASP A 93 10.22 -2.66 3.80
C ASP A 93 9.23 -3.76 3.38
N ILE A 94 9.77 -4.95 3.07
CA ILE A 94 9.01 -6.07 2.50
C ILE A 94 8.02 -6.68 3.51
N TYR A 95 8.32 -6.65 4.81
CA TYR A 95 7.40 -7.11 5.85
C TYR A 95 6.26 -6.12 6.05
N THR A 96 6.58 -4.82 6.04
CA THR A 96 5.56 -3.76 6.05
C THR A 96 4.62 -3.91 4.86
N LEU A 97 5.16 -4.17 3.65
CA LEU A 97 4.36 -4.40 2.47
C LEU A 97 3.51 -5.69 2.54
N LYS A 98 4.01 -6.77 3.16
CA LYS A 98 3.22 -7.99 3.42
C LYS A 98 1.96 -7.66 4.22
N GLU A 99 2.08 -6.86 5.28
CA GLU A 99 0.95 -6.45 6.12
C GLU A 99 -0.02 -5.54 5.35
N LEU A 100 0.49 -4.56 4.59
CA LEU A 100 -0.33 -3.66 3.75
C LEU A 100 -1.15 -4.44 2.70
N LEU A 101 -0.54 -5.45 2.07
CA LEU A 101 -1.24 -6.34 1.13
C LEU A 101 -2.12 -7.37 1.86
N GLY A 102 -1.86 -7.59 3.15
CA GLY A 102 -2.29 -8.72 3.98
C GLY A 102 -2.11 -10.05 3.27
N HIS A 103 -0.86 -10.33 2.89
CA HIS A 103 -0.45 -11.68 2.50
C HIS A 103 -0.20 -12.51 3.76
N SER A 104 -0.69 -13.76 3.78
CA SER A 104 -0.48 -14.67 4.90
C SER A 104 0.99 -15.08 5.04
N VAL A 105 1.68 -15.28 3.92
CA VAL A 105 3.08 -15.71 3.88
C VAL A 105 3.93 -14.70 3.11
N ILE A 106 5.16 -14.49 3.58
CA ILE A 106 6.09 -13.50 3.02
C ILE A 106 6.48 -13.81 1.56
N ALA A 107 6.55 -15.09 1.19
CA ALA A 107 6.85 -15.56 -0.15
C ALA A 107 5.95 -14.95 -1.25
N MET A 108 4.70 -14.58 -0.92
CA MET A 108 3.81 -13.90 -1.86
C MET A 108 4.26 -12.47 -2.18
N THR A 109 4.93 -11.80 -1.24
CA THR A 109 5.45 -10.43 -1.37
C THR A 109 6.87 -10.42 -1.91
N GLU A 110 7.68 -11.44 -1.63
CA GLU A 110 9.09 -11.55 -2.09
C GLU A 110 9.25 -11.40 -3.61
N ARG A 111 8.20 -11.73 -4.38
CA ARG A 111 8.17 -11.51 -5.83
C ARG A 111 8.47 -10.06 -6.25
N TYR A 112 8.33 -9.07 -5.37
CA TYR A 112 8.62 -7.66 -5.68
C TYR A 112 10.00 -7.21 -5.21
N SER A 113 10.74 -8.03 -4.43
CA SER A 113 12.01 -7.65 -3.79
C SER A 113 13.07 -7.16 -4.77
N HIS A 114 13.07 -7.69 -6.00
CA HIS A 114 14.01 -7.32 -7.07
C HIS A 114 13.81 -5.88 -7.60
N LEU A 115 12.67 -5.24 -7.32
CA LEU A 115 12.39 -3.85 -7.73
C LEU A 115 13.09 -2.81 -6.85
N ALA A 116 13.90 -3.25 -5.89
CA ALA A 116 14.57 -2.44 -4.89
C ALA A 116 16.12 -2.43 -5.06
N PRO A 117 16.68 -2.14 -6.25
CA PRO A 117 18.12 -2.21 -6.46
C PRO A 117 18.91 -1.18 -5.62
N ALA A 118 18.31 -0.03 -5.32
CA ALA A 118 18.91 1.01 -4.48
C ALA A 118 18.81 0.72 -2.98
N THR A 119 18.04 -0.31 -2.56
CA THR A 119 17.75 -0.57 -1.15
C THR A 119 18.99 -0.94 -0.36
N LEU A 120 19.91 -1.72 -0.94
CA LEU A 120 21.17 -2.08 -0.26
C LEU A 120 22.04 -0.84 -0.02
N GLN A 121 22.20 0.01 -1.04
CA GLN A 121 22.98 1.24 -0.90
C GLN A 121 22.34 2.22 0.10
N ASN A 122 21.02 2.37 0.06
CA ASN A 122 20.29 3.23 1.00
C ASN A 122 20.36 2.70 2.43
N ALA A 123 20.30 1.37 2.62
CA ALA A 123 20.46 0.74 3.92
C ALA A 123 21.86 1.01 4.51
N THR A 124 22.91 0.87 3.70
CA THR A 124 24.28 1.19 4.15
C THR A 124 24.45 2.67 4.48
N ARG A 125 23.92 3.58 3.65
CA ARG A 125 23.96 5.03 3.93
C ARG A 125 23.19 5.40 5.20
N GLY A 126 22.02 4.81 5.42
CA GLY A 126 21.24 5.02 6.63
C GLY A 126 21.99 4.53 7.88
N PHE A 127 22.68 3.39 7.78
CA PHE A 127 23.53 2.88 8.85
C PHE A 127 24.72 3.80 9.15
N GLU A 128 25.40 4.31 8.12
CA GLU A 128 26.49 5.28 8.27
C GLU A 128 26.01 6.56 8.99
N GLN A 129 24.85 7.10 8.59
CA GLN A 129 24.23 8.26 9.25
C GLN A 129 23.91 7.98 10.73
N ALA A 130 23.38 6.81 11.04
CA ALA A 130 23.06 6.41 12.41
C ALA A 130 24.32 6.30 13.30
N ILE A 131 25.42 5.76 12.75
CA ILE A 131 26.72 5.74 13.44
C ILE A 131 27.21 7.16 13.71
N ALA A 132 27.15 8.03 12.70
CA ALA A 132 27.60 9.42 12.82
C ALA A 132 26.82 10.20 13.88
N SER A 133 25.48 10.04 13.94
CA SER A 133 24.64 10.68 14.95
C SER A 133 24.94 10.18 16.37
N ALA A 134 25.14 8.86 16.54
CA ALA A 134 25.49 8.28 17.84
C ALA A 134 26.87 8.73 18.34
N GLY A 135 27.82 8.96 17.43
CA GLY A 135 29.12 9.53 17.76
C GLY A 135 29.03 10.99 18.26
N GLN A 136 28.19 11.81 17.64
CA GLN A 136 28.02 13.22 18.03
C GLN A 136 27.30 13.40 19.36
N GLU A 137 26.37 12.52 19.73
CA GLU A 137 25.71 12.55 21.04
C GLU A 137 26.72 12.29 22.18
N LYS A 138 27.61 11.31 22.02
CA LYS A 138 28.68 11.05 23.00
C LYS A 138 29.64 12.23 23.17
N THR A 139 30.00 12.92 22.09
CA THR A 139 30.87 14.11 22.18
C THR A 139 30.17 15.30 22.83
N LYS A 140 28.87 15.50 22.57
CA LYS A 140 28.07 16.56 23.23
C LYS A 140 27.82 16.28 24.71
N GLU A 141 27.60 15.03 25.08
CA GLU A 141 27.37 14.62 26.47
C GLU A 141 28.66 14.73 27.30
N GLN A 142 29.81 14.34 26.73
CA GLN A 142 31.12 14.59 27.34
C GLN A 142 31.41 16.09 27.47
N ALA A 143 31.15 16.91 26.45
CA ALA A 143 31.37 18.35 26.49
C ALA A 143 30.49 19.09 27.54
N ARG A 144 29.27 18.59 27.79
CA ARG A 144 28.38 19.12 28.85
C ARG A 144 28.86 18.78 30.26
N GLN A 145 29.61 17.69 30.43
CA GLN A 145 30.08 17.22 31.72
C GLN A 145 31.36 17.93 32.20
N VAL A 146 32.05 18.68 31.34
CA VAL A 146 33.35 19.33 31.66
C VAL A 146 33.24 20.74 32.24
N VAL A 147 32.07 21.18 32.71
CA VAL A 147 31.97 22.50 33.37
C VAL A 147 32.40 22.38 34.82
N ASN A 148 33.72 22.40 35.03
CA ASN A 148 34.34 22.63 36.33
C ASN A 148 34.86 24.07 36.37
N PHE A 149 34.27 24.90 37.23
CA PHE A 149 34.90 26.13 37.67
C PHE A 149 35.17 26.04 39.17
N THR A 150 36.45 25.93 39.52
CA THR A 150 36.95 26.12 40.88
C THR A 150 37.75 27.42 40.91
N LYS A 151 37.25 28.41 41.66
CA LYS A 151 37.99 29.08 42.72
C LYS A 151 37.04 29.87 43.61
#